data_AF-A0A941PSE2-F1
#
_entry.id   AF-A0A941PSE2-F1
#
_cell.length_a   1.000
_cell.length_b   1.000
_cell.length_c   1.000
_cell.angle_alpha   90.00
_cell.angle_beta   90.00
_cell.angle_gamma   90.00
#
_symmetry.space_group_name_H-M   'P 1'
#
loop_
_entity.id
_entity.type
_entity.pdbx_description
1 polymer ?
#
loop_
_entity_poly.entity_id
_entity_poly.type
_entity_poly.pdbx_seq_one_letter_code
_entity_poly.pdbx_strand_id
1 'polypeptide(L)'
;MTSTPFSTCDLCDAHEGDTSGDFRVLPPVFRAFGAEQAFCGPVHTLRAPEDNSRVREAVGSAGEGRVLVIDGGGSLRHALVGGNLALAAARNGWAGIVVDGSVRDLAELRAAGIPVRALAAMPLRTAKRGEGQAGEPVRIQGVWVRPGDWLYADEDGIVVAGRSLT
;
A
#
# COMPACT_ATOMS: atom_id res chain seq x y z
N MET A 1 -12.33 9.13 -11.50
CA MET A 1 -11.24 9.96 -12.07
C MET A 1 -10.34 9.02 -12.84
N THR A 2 -10.30 9.14 -14.15
CA THR A 2 -9.40 8.33 -15.00
C THR A 2 -7.98 8.82 -14.77
N SER A 3 -7.21 8.05 -14.00
CA SER A 3 -5.76 8.23 -13.87
C SER A 3 -5.15 8.32 -15.27
N THR A 4 -4.28 9.30 -15.49
CA THR A 4 -3.38 9.30 -16.65
C THR A 4 -2.69 7.93 -16.71
N PRO A 5 -2.65 7.25 -17.86
CA PRO A 5 -1.95 5.98 -17.96
C PRO A 5 -0.47 6.21 -17.64
N PHE A 6 0.09 5.42 -16.72
CA PHE A 6 1.50 5.41 -16.36
C PHE A 6 2.03 3.98 -16.48
N SER A 7 3.36 3.85 -16.58
CA SER A 7 4.11 2.59 -16.60
C SER A 7 5.25 2.72 -15.59
N THR A 8 5.36 1.80 -14.63
CA THR A 8 6.45 1.86 -13.65
C THR A 8 7.82 1.67 -14.30
N CYS A 9 7.90 0.89 -15.39
CA CYS A 9 9.10 0.78 -16.21
C CYS A 9 9.48 2.12 -16.86
N ASP A 10 8.53 2.82 -17.49
CA ASP A 10 8.80 4.12 -18.13
C ASP A 10 9.21 5.17 -17.09
N LEU A 11 8.61 5.12 -15.90
CA LEU A 11 9.01 5.97 -14.77
C LEU A 11 10.45 5.67 -14.33
N CYS A 12 10.87 4.41 -14.31
CA CYS A 12 12.25 4.03 -14.00
C CYS A 12 13.23 4.54 -15.06
N ASP A 13 12.92 4.36 -16.35
CA ASP A 13 13.76 4.84 -17.45
C ASP A 13 13.93 6.37 -17.40
N ALA A 14 12.86 7.10 -17.08
CA ALA A 14 12.90 8.56 -16.94
C ALA A 14 13.73 9.05 -15.73
N HIS A 15 14.03 8.17 -14.76
CA HIS A 15 14.72 8.51 -13.51
C HIS A 15 15.97 7.64 -13.25
N GLU A 16 16.52 6.97 -14.26
CA GLU A 16 17.64 6.02 -14.13
C GLU A 16 18.89 6.59 -13.42
N GLY A 17 19.09 7.91 -13.51
CA GLY A 17 20.21 8.63 -12.92
C GLY A 17 19.91 9.34 -11.59
N ASP A 18 18.72 9.15 -11.00
CA ASP A 18 18.38 9.84 -9.76
C ASP A 18 19.19 9.30 -8.56
N THR A 19 20.06 10.15 -8.00
CA THR A 19 20.82 9.89 -6.78
C THR A 19 20.36 10.75 -5.59
N SER A 20 19.35 11.60 -5.76
CA SER A 20 18.77 12.42 -4.68
C SER A 20 18.11 11.53 -3.61
N GLY A 21 17.69 10.33 -4.04
CA GLY A 21 16.91 9.42 -3.25
C GLY A 21 15.44 9.77 -3.25
N ASP A 22 14.96 10.70 -4.12
CA ASP A 22 13.55 11.07 -4.27
C ASP A 22 12.75 10.05 -5.07
N PHE A 23 13.35 9.43 -6.11
CA PHE A 23 12.80 8.29 -6.83
C PHE A 23 13.34 6.97 -6.26
N ARG A 24 12.44 6.05 -5.93
CA ARG A 24 12.75 4.80 -5.22
C ARG A 24 11.91 3.66 -5.77
N VAL A 25 12.52 2.50 -5.97
CA VAL A 25 11.83 1.28 -6.41
C VAL A 25 11.72 0.32 -5.22
N LEU A 26 10.52 -0.17 -4.94
CA LEU A 26 10.34 -1.20 -3.92
C LEU A 26 10.81 -2.56 -4.46
N PRO A 27 11.39 -3.43 -3.61
CA PRO A 27 11.74 -4.78 -4.03
C PRO A 27 10.51 -5.56 -4.55
N PRO A 28 10.70 -6.47 -5.53
CA PRO A 28 9.60 -7.19 -6.20
C PRO A 28 9.07 -8.36 -5.35
N VAL A 29 8.73 -8.09 -4.09
CA VAL A 29 8.22 -9.07 -3.12
C VAL A 29 6.71 -8.92 -2.87
N PHE A 30 6.11 -7.84 -3.38
CA PHE A 30 4.70 -7.53 -3.20
C PHE A 30 3.84 -8.18 -4.28
N ARG A 31 2.91 -9.02 -3.86
CA ARG A 31 1.98 -9.76 -4.73
C ARG A 31 0.63 -9.04 -4.80
N ALA A 32 -0.04 -9.17 -5.94
CA ALA A 32 -1.40 -8.68 -6.15
C ALA A 32 -2.45 -9.58 -5.47
N PHE A 33 -3.32 -8.96 -4.67
CA PHE A 33 -4.47 -9.64 -4.03
C PHE A 33 -5.82 -8.97 -4.29
N GLY A 34 -5.84 -7.76 -4.87
CA GLY A 34 -7.06 -7.00 -5.21
C GLY A 34 -7.54 -7.20 -6.66
N ALA A 35 -8.57 -6.44 -7.05
CA ALA A 35 -9.23 -6.55 -8.36
C ALA A 35 -8.46 -5.84 -9.49
N GLU A 36 -7.86 -4.68 -9.19
CA GLU A 36 -7.17 -3.84 -10.17
C GLU A 36 -5.65 -4.06 -10.12
N GLN A 37 -5.00 -3.95 -11.29
CA GLN A 37 -3.57 -4.18 -11.41
C GLN A 37 -2.75 -2.90 -11.24
N ALA A 38 -3.22 -1.76 -11.74
CA ALA A 38 -2.49 -0.50 -11.69
C ALA A 38 -3.20 0.55 -10.84
N PHE A 39 -2.44 1.25 -9.99
CA PHE A 39 -2.95 2.33 -9.15
C PHE A 39 -1.83 3.26 -8.71
N CYS A 40 -2.20 4.51 -8.47
CA CYS A 40 -1.29 5.50 -7.92
C CYS A 40 -2.01 6.49 -7.01
N GLY A 41 -1.23 7.22 -6.22
CA GLY A 41 -1.75 8.34 -5.44
C GLY A 41 -0.79 8.83 -4.37
N PRO A 42 -1.14 9.93 -3.70
CA PRO A 42 -0.39 10.42 -2.55
C PRO A 42 -0.39 9.39 -1.41
N VAL A 43 0.74 9.22 -0.75
CA VAL A 43 0.93 8.21 0.28
C VAL A 43 0.38 8.67 1.63
N HIS A 44 -0.38 7.79 2.27
CA HIS A 44 -0.62 7.80 3.71
C HIS A 44 0.12 6.64 4.36
N THR A 45 1.10 6.93 5.21
CA THR A 45 1.89 5.91 5.89
C THR A 45 1.24 5.48 7.20
N LEU A 46 1.37 4.20 7.53
CA LEU A 46 0.92 3.64 8.79
C LEU A 46 1.85 2.54 9.27
N ARG A 47 2.49 2.73 10.42
CA ARG A 47 3.24 1.69 11.10
C ARG A 47 2.30 0.87 12.01
N ALA A 48 2.23 -0.44 11.78
CA ALA A 48 1.25 -1.33 12.40
C ALA A 48 1.80 -2.78 12.59
N PRO A 49 2.85 -2.98 13.42
CA PRO A 49 3.42 -4.30 13.64
C PRO A 49 2.43 -5.21 14.39
N GLU A 50 1.85 -6.17 13.67
CA GLU A 50 0.94 -7.19 14.21
C GLU A 50 -0.29 -6.68 14.98
N ASP A 51 -0.76 -5.47 14.64
CA ASP A 51 -2.01 -4.91 15.13
C ASP A 51 -2.66 -4.06 14.03
N ASN A 52 -3.88 -4.43 13.61
CA ASN A 52 -4.61 -3.70 12.58
C ASN A 52 -5.67 -2.71 13.11
N SER A 53 -5.60 -2.36 14.39
CA SER A 53 -6.51 -1.38 15.01
C SER A 53 -6.46 -0.04 14.29
N ARG A 54 -5.25 0.49 14.07
CA ARG A 54 -5.05 1.75 13.32
C ARG A 54 -5.29 1.61 11.83
N VAL A 55 -5.10 0.42 11.27
CA VAL A 55 -5.45 0.12 9.86
C VAL A 55 -6.95 0.28 9.65
N ARG A 56 -7.75 -0.28 10.57
CA ARG A 56 -9.21 -0.17 10.55
C ARG A 56 -9.68 1.29 10.65
N GLU A 57 -9.05 2.08 11.51
CA GLU A 57 -9.35 3.52 11.63
C GLU A 57 -9.03 4.26 10.34
N ALA A 58 -7.84 4.04 9.77
CA ALA A 58 -7.40 4.69 8.54
C ALA A 58 -8.36 4.40 7.37
N VAL A 59 -8.65 3.13 7.08
CA VAL A 59 -9.57 2.76 5.98
C VAL A 59 -11.02 3.18 6.24
N GLY A 60 -11.38 3.46 7.50
CA GLY A 60 -12.69 4.01 7.88
C GLY A 60 -12.81 5.52 7.62
N SER A 61 -11.71 6.21 7.35
CA SER A 61 -11.65 7.63 7.03
C SER A 61 -11.58 7.87 5.52
N ALA A 62 -11.84 9.11 5.08
CA ALA A 62 -11.78 9.49 3.67
C ALA A 62 -10.38 9.25 3.08
N GLY A 63 -10.32 8.46 2.01
CA GLY A 63 -9.10 8.11 1.30
C GLY A 63 -8.61 9.24 0.39
N GLU A 64 -9.53 9.99 -0.23
CA GLU A 64 -9.19 11.13 -1.10
C GLU A 64 -8.22 10.76 -2.24
N GLY A 65 -8.30 9.53 -2.75
CA GLY A 65 -7.38 9.01 -3.76
C GLY A 65 -5.98 8.70 -3.24
N ARG A 66 -5.76 8.70 -1.91
CA ARG A 66 -4.48 8.28 -1.31
C ARG A 66 -4.26 6.78 -1.42
N VAL A 67 -2.99 6.38 -1.36
CA VAL A 67 -2.55 5.00 -1.17
C VAL A 67 -2.19 4.80 0.29
N LEU A 68 -2.78 3.79 0.94
CA LEU A 68 -2.42 3.40 2.29
C LEU A 68 -1.20 2.49 2.25
N VAL A 69 -0.07 2.92 2.82
CA VAL A 69 1.16 2.13 2.91
C VAL A 69 1.38 1.69 4.35
N ILE A 70 1.26 0.39 4.59
CA ILE A 70 1.29 -0.22 5.92
C ILE A 70 2.63 -0.90 6.15
N ASP A 71 3.40 -0.41 7.12
CA ASP A 71 4.57 -1.10 7.66
C ASP A 71 4.12 -2.08 8.76
N GLY A 72 3.97 -3.34 8.37
CA GLY A 72 3.72 -4.46 9.28
C GLY A 72 4.98 -5.11 9.83
N GLY A 73 6.17 -4.52 9.57
CA GLY A 73 7.47 -5.09 9.87
C GLY A 73 7.81 -6.34 9.06
N GLY A 74 7.15 -6.56 7.92
CA GLY A 74 7.29 -7.77 7.12
C GLY A 74 6.79 -9.05 7.80
N SER A 75 6.03 -8.94 8.90
CA SER A 75 5.53 -10.11 9.62
C SER A 75 4.51 -10.88 8.79
N LEU A 76 4.75 -12.18 8.65
CA LEU A 76 3.83 -13.11 7.99
C LEU A 76 2.97 -13.90 8.99
N ARG A 77 3.09 -13.66 10.29
CA ARG A 77 2.40 -14.43 11.34
C ARG A 77 0.90 -14.12 11.41
N HIS A 78 0.51 -12.90 11.05
CA HIS A 78 -0.87 -12.42 11.13
C HIS A 78 -1.21 -11.53 9.93
N ALA A 79 -2.45 -11.60 9.45
CA ALA A 79 -2.94 -10.72 8.41
C ALA A 79 -3.41 -9.37 8.97
N LEU A 80 -2.92 -8.29 8.37
CA LEU A 80 -3.26 -6.90 8.72
C LEU A 80 -4.53 -6.43 8.00
N VAL A 81 -4.72 -6.88 6.75
CA VAL A 81 -5.86 -6.51 5.91
C VAL A 81 -6.63 -7.77 5.50
N GLY A 82 -7.95 -7.69 5.59
CA GLY A 82 -8.89 -8.69 5.08
C GLY A 82 -10.02 -8.02 4.30
N GLY A 83 -10.98 -8.82 3.83
CA GLY A 83 -12.03 -8.38 2.91
C GLY A 83 -12.81 -7.16 3.38
N ASN A 84 -13.28 -7.18 4.64
CA ASN A 84 -14.00 -6.05 5.25
C ASN A 84 -13.21 -4.74 5.26
N LEU A 85 -11.88 -4.79 5.49
CA LEU A 85 -11.05 -3.58 5.51
C LEU A 85 -10.82 -3.05 4.09
N ALA A 86 -10.60 -3.95 3.12
CA ALA A 86 -10.48 -3.57 1.72
C ALA A 86 -11.78 -2.94 1.19
N LEU A 87 -12.94 -3.53 1.52
CA LEU A 87 -14.24 -2.97 1.15
C LEU A 87 -14.48 -1.59 1.78
N ALA A 88 -14.07 -1.38 3.03
CA ALA A 88 -14.14 -0.07 3.67
C ALA A 88 -13.26 0.95 2.96
N ALA A 89 -12.02 0.57 2.61
CA ALA A 89 -11.11 1.43 1.87
C ALA A 89 -11.68 1.84 0.51
N ALA A 90 -12.23 0.87 -0.25
CA ALA A 90 -12.88 1.14 -1.52
C ALA A 90 -14.05 2.13 -1.38
N ARG A 91 -14.94 1.89 -0.40
CA ARG A 91 -16.09 2.76 -0.11
C ARG A 91 -15.70 4.18 0.28
N ASN A 92 -14.57 4.33 0.95
CA ASN A 92 -14.07 5.62 1.41
C ASN A 92 -13.12 6.30 0.41
N GLY A 93 -12.99 5.78 -0.80
CA GLY A 93 -12.26 6.45 -1.89
C GLY A 93 -10.73 6.38 -1.76
N TRP A 94 -10.20 5.30 -1.18
CA TRP A 94 -8.77 4.99 -1.24
C TRP A 94 -8.40 4.48 -2.64
N ALA A 95 -7.24 4.89 -3.15
CA ALA A 95 -6.75 4.44 -4.45
C ALA A 95 -6.12 3.04 -4.41
N GLY A 96 -5.61 2.62 -3.25
CA GLY A 96 -4.99 1.31 -3.09
C GLY A 96 -4.40 1.09 -1.70
N ILE A 97 -4.01 -0.15 -1.43
CA ILE A 97 -3.37 -0.55 -0.17
C ILE A 97 -2.10 -1.35 -0.46
N VAL A 98 -0.98 -0.96 0.15
CA VAL A 98 0.29 -1.69 0.15
C VAL A 98 0.60 -2.15 1.57
N VAL A 99 0.89 -3.43 1.77
CA VAL A 99 1.12 -4.04 3.09
C VAL A 99 2.48 -4.73 3.12
N ASP A 100 3.41 -4.20 3.91
CA ASP A 100 4.64 -4.90 4.30
C ASP A 100 4.33 -5.94 5.38
N GLY A 101 3.65 -7.01 4.96
CA GLY A 101 3.12 -8.07 5.80
C GLY A 101 2.09 -8.92 5.05
N SER A 102 1.26 -9.63 5.79
CA SER A 102 0.25 -10.53 5.21
C SER A 102 -1.16 -9.96 5.14
N VAL A 103 -1.96 -10.53 4.25
CA VAL A 103 -3.40 -10.27 4.08
C VAL A 103 -4.21 -11.57 4.15
N ARG A 104 -5.55 -11.48 4.16
CA ARG A 104 -6.45 -12.64 4.16
C ARG A 104 -7.75 -12.38 3.41
N ASP A 105 -8.62 -13.38 3.37
CA ASP A 105 -9.94 -13.31 2.73
C ASP A 105 -9.82 -13.01 1.22
N LEU A 106 -8.97 -13.75 0.50
CA LEU A 106 -8.54 -13.41 -0.86
C LEU A 106 -9.70 -13.27 -1.87
N ALA A 107 -10.77 -14.06 -1.71
CA ALA A 107 -11.96 -13.93 -2.54
C ALA A 107 -12.65 -12.57 -2.34
N GLU A 108 -12.73 -12.11 -1.09
CA GLU A 108 -13.30 -10.81 -0.75
C GLU A 108 -12.39 -9.67 -1.18
N LEU A 109 -11.05 -9.81 -1.05
CA LEU A 109 -10.10 -8.79 -1.55
C LEU A 109 -10.25 -8.56 -3.06
N ARG A 110 -10.41 -9.63 -3.84
CA ARG A 110 -10.67 -9.53 -5.29
C ARG A 110 -12.04 -8.94 -5.61
N ALA A 111 -13.02 -9.12 -4.74
CA ALA A 111 -14.37 -8.57 -4.91
C ALA A 111 -14.51 -7.12 -4.39
N ALA A 112 -13.57 -6.63 -3.59
CA ALA A 112 -13.68 -5.34 -2.90
C ALA A 112 -13.59 -4.11 -3.83
N GLY A 113 -13.10 -4.28 -5.06
CA GLY A 113 -12.97 -3.17 -6.03
C GLY A 113 -11.89 -2.16 -5.68
N ILE A 114 -10.86 -2.57 -4.94
CA ILE A 114 -9.66 -1.77 -4.66
C ILE A 114 -8.40 -2.64 -4.86
N PRO A 115 -7.32 -2.10 -5.42
CA PRO A 115 -6.07 -2.82 -5.54
C PRO A 115 -5.38 -2.98 -4.18
N VAL A 116 -4.84 -4.18 -3.95
CA VAL A 116 -4.11 -4.54 -2.73
C VAL A 116 -2.82 -5.25 -3.12
N ARG A 117 -1.70 -4.78 -2.58
CA ARG A 117 -0.36 -5.37 -2.70
C ARG A 117 0.14 -5.79 -1.32
N ALA A 118 0.62 -7.02 -1.18
CA ALA A 118 1.13 -7.54 0.10
C ALA A 118 2.16 -8.65 -0.08
N LEU A 119 2.85 -9.06 0.97
CA LEU A 119 3.87 -10.11 0.88
C LEU A 119 3.27 -11.51 0.74
N ALA A 120 2.24 -11.83 1.52
CA ALA A 120 1.65 -13.17 1.55
C ALA A 120 0.18 -13.18 2.01
N ALA A 121 -0.45 -14.34 1.85
CA ALA A 121 -1.72 -14.65 2.49
C ALA A 121 -1.48 -15.35 3.84
N MET A 122 -2.23 -14.97 4.87
CA MET A 122 -2.18 -15.58 6.21
C MET A 122 -3.59 -15.63 6.81
N PRO A 123 -4.18 -16.80 7.08
CA PRO A 123 -5.55 -16.88 7.61
C PRO A 123 -5.76 -16.21 8.98
N LEU A 124 -4.72 -16.22 9.82
CA LEU A 124 -4.81 -15.74 11.20
C LEU A 124 -4.87 -14.20 11.25
N ARG A 125 -5.84 -13.64 11.97
CA ARG A 125 -5.97 -12.19 12.21
C ARG A 125 -5.09 -11.72 13.36
N THR A 126 -4.75 -10.43 13.36
CA THR A 126 -4.12 -9.79 14.53
C THR A 126 -5.05 -9.75 15.75
N ALA A 127 -4.44 -9.61 16.92
CA ALA A 127 -5.12 -9.06 18.10
C ALA A 127 -5.33 -7.54 17.90
N LYS A 128 -6.30 -6.98 18.61
CA LYS A 128 -6.60 -5.54 18.58
C LYS A 128 -6.19 -4.93 19.92
N ARG A 129 -5.03 -4.27 19.95
CA ARG A 129 -4.46 -3.63 21.15
C ARG A 129 -4.51 -2.11 21.06
N GLY A 130 -4.85 -1.55 19.88
CA GLY A 130 -4.90 -0.10 19.66
C GLY A 130 -3.56 0.50 19.29
N GLU A 131 -2.57 -0.35 18.97
CA GLU A 131 -1.21 0.05 18.64
C GLU A 131 -1.06 0.45 17.17
N GLY A 132 -0.09 1.34 16.91
CA GLY A 132 0.28 1.81 15.58
C GLY A 132 0.51 3.32 15.54
N GLN A 133 1.18 3.80 14.50
CA GLN A 133 1.49 5.22 14.29
C GLN A 133 1.19 5.59 12.83
N ALA A 134 0.28 6.54 12.61
CA ALA A 134 -0.06 7.04 11.28
C ALA A 134 0.71 8.34 10.99
N GLY A 135 1.01 8.60 9.71
CA GLY A 135 1.61 9.86 9.27
C GLY A 135 3.09 10.02 9.64
N GLU A 136 3.78 8.94 9.98
CA GLU A 136 5.22 8.92 10.22
C GLU A 136 5.95 8.23 9.06
N PRO A 137 7.19 8.60 8.72
CA PRO A 137 8.01 7.85 7.79
C PRO A 137 8.13 6.38 8.17
N VAL A 138 7.95 5.48 7.20
CA VAL A 138 8.11 4.04 7.38
C VAL A 138 9.20 3.50 6.46
N ARG A 139 9.80 2.37 6.86
CA ARG A 139 10.82 1.69 6.03
C ARG A 139 10.37 0.28 5.72
N ILE A 140 9.81 0.09 4.54
CA ILE A 140 9.29 -1.20 4.08
C ILE A 140 10.29 -1.86 3.13
N GLN A 141 10.65 -3.11 3.42
CA GLN A 141 11.61 -3.88 2.60
C GLN A 141 12.92 -3.11 2.28
N GLY A 142 13.41 -2.29 3.23
CA GLY A 142 14.62 -1.49 3.08
C GLY A 142 14.44 -0.12 2.41
N VAL A 143 13.24 0.20 1.91
CA VAL A 143 12.95 1.46 1.20
C VAL A 143 12.14 2.40 2.10
N TRP A 144 12.56 3.68 2.14
CA TRP A 144 11.81 4.72 2.84
C TRP A 144 10.57 5.13 2.05
N VAL A 145 9.45 5.18 2.76
CA VAL A 145 8.20 5.77 2.28
C VAL A 145 7.73 6.77 3.31
N ARG A 146 7.45 8.00 2.86
CA ARG A 146 7.20 9.15 3.72
C ARG A 146 5.82 9.73 3.43
N PRO A 147 5.17 10.34 4.43
CA PRO A 147 4.02 11.21 4.17
C PRO A 147 4.37 12.26 3.12
N GLY A 148 3.50 12.45 2.13
CA GLY A 148 3.72 13.39 1.01
C GLY A 148 4.40 12.77 -0.22
N ASP A 149 4.98 11.58 -0.09
CA ASP A 149 5.39 10.80 -1.26
C ASP A 149 4.18 10.44 -2.13
N TRP A 150 4.45 10.10 -3.38
CA TRP A 150 3.52 9.47 -4.30
C TRP A 150 3.95 8.04 -4.57
N LEU A 151 2.98 7.14 -4.66
CA LEU A 151 3.20 5.74 -4.99
C LEU A 151 2.54 5.42 -6.32
N TYR A 152 3.24 4.67 -7.16
CA TYR A 152 2.77 4.14 -8.43
C TYR A 152 3.01 2.63 -8.43
N ALA A 153 1.99 1.86 -8.74
CA ALA A 153 2.06 0.41 -8.77
C ALA A 153 1.34 -0.11 -10.01
N ASP A 154 1.94 -1.07 -10.69
CA ASP A 154 1.33 -1.82 -11.79
C ASP A 154 1.72 -3.30 -11.70
N GLU A 155 1.73 -4.02 -12.83
CA GLU A 155 2.10 -5.43 -12.90
C GLU A 155 3.60 -5.70 -12.77
N ASP A 156 4.44 -4.73 -13.12
CA ASP A 156 5.90 -4.88 -13.08
C ASP A 156 6.46 -4.58 -11.69
N GLY A 157 5.87 -3.63 -10.96
CA GLY A 157 6.37 -3.31 -9.64
C GLY A 157 5.68 -2.14 -8.95
N ILE A 158 6.42 -1.56 -8.00
CA ILE A 158 5.99 -0.40 -7.23
C ILE A 158 7.15 0.59 -7.16
N VAL A 159 6.88 1.83 -7.55
CA VAL A 159 7.80 2.96 -7.41
C VAL A 159 7.22 4.02 -6.49
N VAL A 160 8.10 4.75 -5.82
CA VAL A 160 7.78 5.84 -4.91
C VAL A 160 8.57 7.06 -5.33
N ALA A 161 7.90 8.21 -5.40
CA ALA A 161 8.49 9.49 -5.76
C ALA A 161 8.16 10.56 -4.71
N GLY A 162 9.04 11.54 -4.52
CA GLY A 162 8.79 12.66 -3.59
C GLY A 162 7.68 13.64 -4.02
N ARG A 163 7.08 13.47 -5.20
CA ARG A 163 6.03 14.31 -5.78
C ARG A 163 5.22 13.55 -6.83
N SER A 164 4.11 14.12 -7.29
CA SER A 164 3.38 13.59 -8.44
C SER A 164 4.25 13.64 -9.71
N LEU A 165 4.28 12.54 -10.43
CA LEU A 165 4.89 12.36 -11.76
C LEU A 165 3.83 12.35 -12.89
N THR A 166 2.54 12.47 -12.53
CA THR A 166 1.37 12.48 -13.44
C THR A 166 0.48 13.68 -13.19
#